data_AF-A0A8E2AUC2-F1
#
_entry.id   AF-A0A8E2AUC2-F1
#
_cell.length_a   1.000
_cell.length_b   1.000
_cell.length_c   1.000
_cell.angle_alpha   90.00
_cell.angle_beta   90.00
_cell.angle_gamma   90.00
#
_symmetry.space_group_name_H-M   'P 1'
#
loop_
_entity.id
_entity.type
_entity.pdbx_description
1 polymer ?
#
loop_
_entity_poly.entity_id
_entity_poly.type
_entity_poly.pdbx_seq_one_letter_code
_entity_poly.pdbx_strand_id
1 'polypeptide(L)'
;MSRTSPSTEGSSTSHGNEVPQEYRGEVEKIFFQFLNRICSDLDATDAKGEPIHQTLMAKKMQRLDESPDFRPFKFRIQAFTNAFLEELASQGYPEDKIPMKKIRNYLWNQPYISRFNEEGKKSKSKGNHIWHVDAKKMADGGWAFRPFRRRLAGAPPGVAYVGLRWSWTPRIWDPQASRANMPVSYSSPSLPAWLSWKDDVLSGVPTHDSQSCDVTVEARFMQDGKEELLTHTVHITIAPVNNVDTSFAASRRPSLVGDVHNPRRILSDSVVSTTTPPRLLRSQPSLTSLNPLPSTGMDTQVVQVLTTAAQRVAQEAQSQVVAGPSDSGNELQALAKQQHVLTVTAQVMNSKIAGDPQENNPQANALTAAAQQVVMQAARQVAADRSGMGMNQSQATVKEVSVATQSAVAQAVEMVGPLSSEVDVLMTANSLLLQQTRAPVPPPPLLDQHFASLDARQQHTGASAPPAFGMPLSIGIPVPPGPPVYFSSA
;
A
#
# COMPACT_ATOMS: atom_id res chain seq x y z
N MET A 1 65.48 -38.64 -2.92
CA MET A 1 64.21 -38.49 -2.19
C MET A 1 63.75 -37.04 -2.28
N SER A 2 62.88 -36.70 -3.23
CA SER A 2 62.08 -35.46 -3.20
C SER A 2 60.82 -35.71 -4.02
N ARG A 3 59.68 -35.73 -3.35
CA ARG A 3 58.36 -36.05 -3.91
C ARG A 3 57.79 -34.79 -4.58
N THR A 4 57.44 -34.92 -5.85
CA THR A 4 56.54 -34.02 -6.59
C THR A 4 55.11 -34.29 -6.17
N SER A 5 54.42 -33.27 -5.65
CA SER A 5 52.98 -33.29 -5.40
C SER A 5 52.22 -32.99 -6.69
N PRO A 6 51.21 -33.77 -7.10
CA PRO A 6 50.32 -33.38 -8.18
C PRO A 6 49.25 -32.41 -7.67
N SER A 7 49.01 -31.37 -8.46
CA SER A 7 47.91 -30.43 -8.31
C SER A 7 46.59 -31.14 -8.57
N THR A 8 45.72 -31.22 -7.56
CA THR A 8 44.35 -31.67 -7.73
C THR A 8 43.48 -30.47 -8.09
N GLU A 9 43.08 -30.39 -9.36
CA GLU A 9 41.98 -29.55 -9.83
C GLU A 9 40.70 -29.99 -9.09
N GLY A 10 40.29 -29.21 -8.10
CA GLY A 10 39.06 -29.43 -7.35
C GLY A 10 37.89 -28.66 -7.97
N SER A 11 37.40 -29.10 -9.13
CA SER A 11 36.12 -28.66 -9.70
C SER A 11 35.10 -29.80 -9.63
N SER A 12 34.58 -30.11 -8.43
CA SER A 12 33.44 -31.04 -8.29
C SER A 12 32.88 -31.08 -6.86
N THR A 13 31.84 -30.30 -6.54
CA THR A 13 30.93 -30.59 -5.40
C THR A 13 29.58 -29.86 -5.50
N SER A 14 28.76 -30.13 -6.52
CA SER A 14 27.33 -29.75 -6.48
C SER A 14 26.34 -30.71 -7.16
N HIS A 15 26.80 -31.73 -7.91
CA HIS A 15 25.90 -32.62 -8.67
C HIS A 15 25.09 -33.62 -7.82
N GLY A 16 25.36 -33.76 -6.52
CA GLY A 16 24.70 -34.78 -5.67
C GLY A 16 23.24 -34.50 -5.32
N ASN A 17 22.80 -33.23 -5.36
CA ASN A 17 21.45 -32.84 -4.95
C ASN A 17 20.52 -32.48 -6.14
N GLU A 18 20.96 -32.66 -7.37
CA GLU A 18 20.15 -32.38 -8.56
C GLU A 18 19.31 -33.59 -8.98
N VAL A 19 18.17 -33.31 -9.62
CA VAL A 19 17.34 -34.32 -10.27
C VAL A 19 18.19 -35.01 -11.34
N PRO A 20 18.19 -36.35 -11.42
CA PRO A 20 18.96 -37.07 -12.43
C PRO A 20 18.66 -36.56 -13.84
N GLN A 21 19.70 -36.42 -14.67
CA GLN A 21 19.61 -35.76 -15.97
C GLN A 21 18.59 -36.46 -16.89
N GLU A 22 18.49 -37.78 -16.78
CA GLU A 22 17.55 -38.63 -17.49
C GLU A 22 16.07 -38.31 -17.19
N TYR A 23 15.77 -37.75 -16.01
CA TYR A 23 14.41 -37.41 -15.59
C TYR A 23 14.11 -35.92 -15.65
N ARG A 24 15.13 -35.08 -15.88
CA ARG A 24 14.99 -33.61 -15.80
C ARG A 24 13.94 -33.06 -16.76
N GLY A 25 13.94 -33.51 -18.02
CA GLY A 25 12.99 -33.04 -19.02
C GLY A 25 11.54 -33.43 -18.70
N GLU A 26 11.33 -34.64 -18.18
CA GLU A 26 10.01 -35.10 -17.76
C GLU A 26 9.53 -34.36 -16.50
N VAL A 27 10.39 -34.16 -15.51
CA VAL A 27 10.05 -33.36 -14.31
C VAL A 27 9.69 -31.92 -14.69
N GLU A 28 10.39 -31.32 -15.65
CA GLU A 28 10.10 -29.97 -16.14
C GLU A 28 8.75 -29.90 -16.87
N LYS A 29 8.47 -30.86 -17.75
CA LYS A 29 7.17 -30.99 -18.41
C LYS A 29 6.04 -31.16 -17.40
N ILE A 30 6.20 -32.06 -16.42
CA ILE A 30 5.22 -32.30 -15.35
C ILE A 30 5.03 -31.04 -14.51
N PHE A 31 6.10 -30.29 -14.23
CA PHE A 31 6.03 -29.03 -13.49
C PHE A 31 5.13 -28.01 -14.18
N PHE A 32 5.25 -27.82 -15.50
CA PHE A 32 4.37 -26.88 -16.21
C PHE A 32 2.94 -27.38 -16.38
N GLN A 33 2.72 -28.69 -16.51
CA GLN A 33 1.38 -29.28 -16.49
C GLN A 33 0.72 -29.08 -15.12
N PHE A 34 1.47 -29.32 -14.05
CA PHE A 34 1.04 -29.08 -12.67
C PHE A 34 0.70 -27.61 -12.45
N LEU A 35 1.57 -26.68 -12.87
CA LEU A 35 1.31 -25.24 -12.78
C LEU A 35 0.05 -24.83 -13.55
N ASN A 36 -0.14 -25.33 -14.78
CA ASN A 36 -1.35 -25.06 -15.56
C ASN A 36 -2.61 -25.53 -14.81
N ARG A 37 -2.58 -26.73 -14.22
CA ARG A 37 -3.71 -27.27 -13.47
C ARG A 37 -4.04 -26.41 -12.26
N ILE A 38 -3.06 -26.14 -11.39
CA ILE A 38 -3.32 -25.37 -10.16
C ILE A 38 -3.65 -23.90 -10.46
N CYS A 39 -3.09 -23.28 -11.50
CA CYS A 39 -3.48 -21.92 -11.85
C CYS A 39 -4.91 -21.84 -12.42
N SER A 40 -5.43 -22.93 -12.98
CA SER A 40 -6.83 -23.06 -13.42
C SER A 40 -7.79 -23.47 -12.30
N ASP A 41 -7.29 -24.12 -11.24
CA ASP A 41 -8.07 -24.55 -10.08
C ASP A 41 -7.59 -23.86 -8.79
N LEU A 42 -8.23 -22.74 -8.47
CA LEU A 42 -7.88 -21.92 -7.30
C LEU A 42 -8.19 -22.60 -5.96
N ASP A 43 -9.05 -23.62 -5.97
CA ASP A 43 -9.42 -24.39 -4.78
C ASP A 43 -8.57 -25.65 -4.61
N ALA A 44 -7.55 -25.84 -5.46
CA ALA A 44 -6.66 -26.98 -5.40
C ALA A 44 -6.01 -27.16 -4.00
N THR A 45 -6.07 -28.39 -3.51
CA THR A 45 -5.52 -28.84 -2.23
C THR A 45 -4.44 -29.91 -2.42
N ASP A 46 -3.60 -30.13 -1.41
CA ASP A 46 -2.76 -31.34 -1.32
C ASP A 46 -3.56 -32.55 -0.81
N ALA A 47 -2.99 -33.76 -0.78
CA ALA A 47 -3.68 -34.95 -0.28
C ALA A 47 -4.14 -34.86 1.20
N LYS A 48 -3.66 -33.86 1.96
CA LYS A 48 -4.09 -33.61 3.34
C LYS A 48 -5.25 -32.62 3.41
N GLY A 49 -5.72 -32.11 2.28
CA GLY A 49 -6.75 -31.09 2.20
C GLY A 49 -6.25 -29.67 2.46
N GLU A 50 -4.93 -29.44 2.51
CA GLU A 50 -4.39 -28.10 2.70
C GLU A 50 -4.43 -27.32 1.38
N PRO A 51 -4.99 -26.10 1.36
CA PRO A 51 -5.08 -25.33 0.13
C PRO A 51 -3.70 -24.91 -0.36
N ILE A 52 -3.42 -25.16 -1.64
CA ILE A 52 -2.15 -24.82 -2.29
C ILE A 52 -2.03 -23.30 -2.44
N HIS A 53 -3.14 -22.64 -2.80
CA HIS A 53 -3.22 -21.20 -2.92
C HIS A 53 -3.25 -20.52 -1.56
N GLN A 54 -2.48 -19.43 -1.42
CA GLN A 54 -2.64 -18.52 -0.31
C GLN A 54 -3.93 -17.72 -0.53
N THR A 55 -5.00 -18.08 0.19
CA THR A 55 -6.36 -17.47 0.18
C THR A 55 -6.37 -16.06 -0.42
N LEU A 56 -6.80 -15.98 -1.68
CA LEU A 56 -7.04 -14.72 -2.38
C LEU A 56 -8.44 -14.22 -2.00
N MET A 57 -8.61 -12.91 -1.85
CA MET A 57 -9.95 -12.33 -1.70
C MET A 57 -10.71 -12.50 -3.02
N ALA A 58 -12.01 -12.83 -2.97
CA ALA A 58 -12.86 -13.03 -4.15
C ALA A 58 -12.76 -11.89 -5.18
N LYS A 59 -12.63 -10.63 -4.71
CA LYS A 59 -12.44 -9.44 -5.56
C LYS A 59 -11.13 -9.44 -6.37
N LYS A 60 -10.10 -10.15 -5.92
CA LYS A 60 -8.85 -10.36 -6.68
C LYS A 60 -8.96 -11.53 -7.66
N MET A 61 -9.89 -12.48 -7.46
CA MET A 61 -10.14 -13.58 -8.40
C MET A 61 -10.78 -13.07 -9.69
N GLN A 62 -11.80 -12.21 -9.61
CA GLN A 62 -12.50 -11.67 -10.78
C GLN A 62 -11.57 -10.85 -11.71
N ARG A 63 -10.61 -10.11 -11.14
CA ARG A 63 -9.61 -9.33 -11.90
C ARG A 63 -8.51 -10.18 -12.55
N LEU A 64 -8.39 -11.46 -12.20
CA LEU A 64 -7.36 -12.34 -12.74
C LEU A 64 -7.74 -12.82 -14.15
N ASP A 65 -9.02 -13.09 -14.38
CA ASP A 65 -9.55 -13.50 -15.69
C ASP A 65 -9.57 -12.36 -16.73
N GLU A 66 -9.69 -11.10 -16.29
CA GLU A 66 -9.83 -9.94 -17.17
C GLU A 66 -8.49 -9.28 -17.57
N SER A 67 -7.37 -9.69 -16.97
CA SER A 67 -6.08 -9.00 -17.11
C SER A 67 -5.24 -9.53 -18.28
N PRO A 68 -4.89 -8.71 -19.28
CA PRO A 68 -4.01 -9.12 -20.37
C PRO A 68 -2.52 -9.18 -19.98
N ASP A 69 -2.17 -8.83 -18.74
CA ASP A 69 -0.80 -8.83 -18.23
C ASP A 69 -0.55 -9.94 -17.20
N PHE A 70 0.72 -10.30 -17.00
CA PHE A 70 1.14 -11.30 -16.02
C PHE A 70 0.76 -10.90 -14.59
N ARG A 71 0.21 -11.85 -13.84
CA ARG A 71 -0.20 -11.66 -12.45
C ARG A 71 0.46 -12.68 -11.53
N PRO A 72 0.86 -12.28 -10.32
CA PRO A 72 1.47 -13.17 -9.35
C PRO A 72 0.43 -14.03 -8.64
N PHE A 73 0.53 -15.34 -8.83
CA PHE A 73 -0.08 -16.34 -7.96
C PHE A 73 0.75 -16.49 -6.69
N LYS A 74 0.08 -16.73 -5.56
CA LYS A 74 0.72 -16.90 -4.26
C LYS A 74 0.47 -18.30 -3.73
N PHE A 75 1.52 -19.05 -3.51
CA PHE A 75 1.43 -20.44 -3.09
C PHE A 75 1.98 -20.67 -1.68
N ARG A 76 1.28 -21.53 -0.93
CA ARG A 76 1.78 -22.07 0.33
C ARG A 76 2.85 -23.12 0.00
N ILE A 77 4.08 -22.88 0.45
CA ILE A 77 5.25 -23.66 0.03
C ILE A 77 5.09 -25.16 0.32
N GLN A 78 4.59 -25.51 1.50
CA GLN A 78 4.43 -26.90 1.91
C GLN A 78 3.39 -27.64 1.08
N ALA A 79 2.17 -27.11 0.99
CA ALA A 79 1.08 -27.71 0.21
C ALA A 79 1.46 -27.84 -1.28
N PHE A 80 2.08 -26.80 -1.85
CA PHE A 80 2.58 -26.84 -3.23
C PHE A 80 3.61 -27.97 -3.43
N THR A 81 4.56 -28.10 -2.50
CA THR A 81 5.61 -29.13 -2.59
C THR A 81 5.02 -30.54 -2.49
N ASN A 82 4.09 -30.76 -1.56
CA ASN A 82 3.42 -32.06 -1.39
C ASN A 82 2.62 -32.44 -2.64
N ALA A 83 1.77 -31.54 -3.12
CA ALA A 83 0.94 -31.76 -4.29
C ALA A 83 1.78 -32.02 -5.56
N PHE A 84 2.95 -31.38 -5.68
CA PHE A 84 3.86 -31.65 -6.81
C PHE A 84 4.54 -33.03 -6.70
N LEU A 85 4.91 -33.46 -5.49
CA LEU A 85 5.45 -34.80 -5.27
C LEU A 85 4.41 -35.89 -5.58
N GLU A 86 3.15 -35.65 -5.23
CA GLU A 86 2.02 -36.53 -5.57
C GLU A 86 1.81 -36.60 -7.08
N GLU A 87 1.90 -35.46 -7.78
CA GLU A 87 1.82 -35.42 -9.24
C GLU A 87 2.96 -36.18 -9.92
N LEU A 88 4.18 -36.10 -9.38
CA LEU A 88 5.29 -36.91 -9.89
C LEU A 88 5.07 -38.40 -9.66
N ALA A 89 4.58 -38.78 -8.47
CA ALA A 89 4.29 -40.16 -8.14
C ALA A 89 3.18 -40.74 -9.04
N SER A 90 2.11 -39.98 -9.30
CA SER A 90 1.01 -40.40 -10.18
C SER A 90 1.44 -40.61 -11.63
N GLN A 91 2.45 -39.86 -12.09
CA GLN A 91 3.05 -40.00 -13.42
C GLN A 91 4.22 -41.01 -13.47
N GLY A 92 4.41 -41.81 -12.42
CA GLY A 92 5.37 -42.92 -12.41
C GLY A 92 6.79 -42.54 -11.98
N TYR A 93 6.96 -41.39 -11.31
CA TYR A 93 8.19 -40.93 -10.68
C TYR A 93 8.06 -40.83 -9.16
N PRO A 94 7.84 -41.96 -8.46
CA PRO A 94 7.74 -41.97 -6.99
C PRO A 94 9.10 -41.68 -6.33
N GLU A 95 9.08 -41.52 -5.00
CA GLU A 95 10.25 -41.19 -4.19
C GLU A 95 11.44 -42.15 -4.39
N ASP A 96 11.17 -43.43 -4.66
CA ASP A 96 12.19 -44.45 -4.94
C ASP A 96 12.99 -44.17 -6.23
N LYS A 97 12.37 -43.52 -7.22
CA LYS A 97 13.04 -43.12 -8.46
C LYS A 97 13.72 -41.77 -8.34
N ILE A 98 13.02 -40.79 -7.77
CA ILE A 98 13.54 -39.44 -7.57
C ILE A 98 13.36 -39.07 -6.11
N PRO A 99 14.44 -39.13 -5.29
CA PRO A 99 14.39 -38.78 -3.88
C PRO A 99 13.78 -37.40 -3.66
N MET A 100 12.86 -37.29 -2.69
CA MET A 100 12.14 -36.06 -2.38
C MET A 100 13.07 -34.86 -2.16
N LYS A 101 14.25 -35.08 -1.57
CA LYS A 101 15.27 -34.03 -1.37
C LYS A 101 15.69 -33.37 -2.69
N LYS A 102 15.83 -34.14 -3.76
CA LYS A 102 16.19 -33.64 -5.10
C LYS A 102 15.06 -32.82 -5.71
N ILE A 103 13.81 -33.24 -5.53
CA ILE A 103 12.64 -32.45 -5.97
C ILE A 103 12.51 -31.14 -5.21
N ARG A 104 12.72 -31.15 -3.89
CA ARG A 104 12.75 -29.89 -3.11
C ARG A 104 13.84 -28.95 -3.59
N ASN A 105 15.03 -29.47 -3.90
CA ASN A 105 16.12 -28.69 -4.47
C ASN A 105 15.78 -28.18 -5.89
N TYR A 106 15.17 -29.00 -6.73
CA TYR A 106 14.67 -28.61 -8.04
C TYR A 106 13.70 -27.43 -7.92
N LEU A 107 12.67 -27.56 -7.08
CA LEU A 107 11.72 -26.49 -6.83
C LEU A 107 12.43 -25.25 -6.31
N TRP A 108 13.36 -25.41 -5.35
CA TRP A 108 14.16 -24.32 -4.77
C TRP A 108 14.94 -23.52 -5.82
N ASN A 109 15.40 -24.17 -6.89
CA ASN A 109 16.16 -23.54 -7.97
C ASN A 109 15.29 -23.18 -9.19
N GLN A 110 13.96 -23.34 -9.12
CA GLN A 110 13.10 -23.03 -10.25
C GLN A 110 13.02 -21.52 -10.54
N PRO A 111 13.40 -21.07 -11.76
CA PRO A 111 13.39 -19.66 -12.12
C PRO A 111 11.97 -19.08 -12.20
N TYR A 112 10.95 -19.93 -12.39
CA TYR A 112 9.54 -19.53 -12.40
C TYR A 112 8.93 -19.29 -11.02
N ILE A 113 9.71 -19.52 -9.95
CA ILE A 113 9.28 -19.32 -8.57
C ILE A 113 10.07 -18.17 -7.95
N SER A 114 9.41 -17.09 -7.56
CA SER A 114 10.02 -16.03 -6.77
C SER A 114 9.80 -16.26 -5.27
N ARG A 115 10.90 -16.14 -4.51
CA ARG A 115 10.97 -16.41 -3.07
C ARG A 115 11.14 -15.16 -2.25
N PHE A 116 11.66 -14.11 -2.87
CA PHE A 116 11.98 -12.85 -2.22
C PHE A 116 11.14 -11.73 -2.84
N ASN A 117 10.60 -10.87 -1.97
CA ASN A 117 9.89 -9.67 -2.41
C ASN A 117 10.88 -8.66 -2.99
N GLU A 118 10.37 -7.55 -3.55
CA GLU A 118 11.23 -6.51 -4.12
C GLU A 118 12.24 -5.95 -3.10
N GLU A 119 11.92 -6.00 -1.79
CA GLU A 119 12.81 -5.63 -0.69
C GLU A 119 13.93 -6.63 -0.40
N GLY A 120 14.00 -7.75 -1.11
CA GLY A 120 14.99 -8.82 -0.87
C GLY A 120 14.77 -9.60 0.41
N LYS A 121 13.57 -9.51 1.00
CA LYS A 121 13.12 -10.30 2.15
C LYS A 121 12.32 -11.49 1.65
N LYS A 122 12.40 -12.62 2.36
CA LYS A 122 11.57 -13.79 2.04
C LYS A 122 10.11 -13.37 1.98
N SER A 123 9.43 -13.67 0.88
CA SER A 123 8.03 -13.33 0.66
C SER A 123 7.18 -13.99 1.74
N LYS A 124 6.33 -13.19 2.39
CA LYS A 124 5.44 -13.65 3.44
C LYS A 124 4.00 -13.19 3.20
N SER A 125 3.05 -13.98 3.66
CA SER A 125 1.64 -13.62 3.76
C SER A 125 1.08 -14.16 5.06
N LYS A 126 0.42 -13.30 5.84
CA LYS A 126 -0.10 -13.62 7.18
C LYS A 126 0.94 -14.34 8.07
N GLY A 127 2.19 -13.87 8.04
CA GLY A 127 3.30 -14.44 8.82
C GLY A 127 4.04 -15.63 8.18
N ASN A 128 3.42 -16.33 7.23
CA ASN A 128 3.98 -17.54 6.61
C ASN A 128 4.75 -17.22 5.33
N HIS A 129 5.83 -17.96 5.07
CA HIS A 129 6.56 -17.86 3.80
C HIS A 129 5.72 -18.38 2.64
N ILE A 130 5.74 -17.66 1.53
CA ILE A 130 5.02 -18.01 0.32
C ILE A 130 5.92 -17.92 -0.90
N TRP A 131 5.53 -18.63 -1.96
CA TRP A 131 6.15 -18.54 -3.27
C TRP A 131 5.25 -17.77 -4.22
N HIS A 132 5.86 -17.02 -5.14
CA HIS A 132 5.16 -16.32 -6.21
C HIS A 132 5.45 -16.97 -7.56
N VAL A 133 4.44 -17.10 -8.40
CA VAL A 133 4.57 -17.50 -9.81
C VAL A 133 3.81 -16.50 -10.65
N ASP A 134 4.44 -15.92 -11.65
CA ASP A 134 3.77 -15.01 -12.56
C ASP A 134 3.20 -15.78 -13.74
N ALA A 135 1.88 -15.67 -13.91
CA ALA A 135 1.14 -16.33 -14.98
C ALA A 135 0.20 -15.35 -15.70
N LYS A 136 -0.04 -15.61 -16.98
CA LYS A 136 -0.98 -14.88 -17.83
C LYS A 136 -1.87 -15.90 -18.54
N LYS A 137 -3.18 -15.67 -18.53
CA LYS A 137 -4.14 -16.52 -19.25
C LYS A 137 -4.00 -16.30 -20.75
N MET A 138 -3.93 -17.39 -21.49
CA MET A 138 -3.78 -17.42 -22.95
C MET A 138 -5.14 -17.61 -23.61
N ALA A 139 -5.25 -17.25 -24.90
CA ALA A 139 -6.51 -17.32 -25.64
C ALA A 139 -7.04 -18.75 -25.85
N ASP A 140 -6.15 -19.74 -25.76
CA ASP A 140 -6.45 -21.18 -25.82
C ASP A 140 -6.97 -21.76 -24.50
N GLY A 141 -7.08 -20.93 -23.44
CA GLY A 141 -7.50 -21.35 -22.11
C GLY A 141 -6.36 -21.86 -21.22
N GLY A 142 -5.12 -21.92 -21.71
CA GLY A 142 -3.94 -22.28 -20.93
C GLY A 142 -3.29 -21.09 -20.19
N TRP A 143 -2.18 -21.35 -19.50
CA TRP A 143 -1.39 -20.33 -18.82
C TRP A 143 0.01 -20.20 -19.43
N ALA A 144 0.41 -18.96 -19.70
CA ALA A 144 1.79 -18.61 -19.98
C ALA A 144 2.49 -18.20 -18.67
N PHE A 145 3.64 -18.80 -18.39
CA PHE A 145 4.46 -18.49 -17.21
C PHE A 145 5.71 -17.73 -17.62
N ARG A 146 6.15 -16.79 -16.78
CA ARG A 146 7.41 -16.06 -17.01
C ARG A 146 8.47 -16.42 -15.96
N PRO A 147 9.73 -16.63 -16.36
CA PRO A 147 10.82 -16.78 -15.41
C PRO A 147 11.09 -15.44 -14.73
N PHE A 148 11.33 -15.48 -13.42
CA PHE A 148 11.81 -14.32 -12.70
C PHE A 148 13.30 -14.14 -12.98
N ARG A 149 13.65 -12.91 -13.37
CA ARG A 149 15.03 -12.51 -13.62
C ARG A 149 15.43 -11.42 -12.63
N ARG A 150 16.73 -11.35 -12.34
CA ARG A 150 17.28 -10.20 -11.62
C ARG A 150 16.99 -8.94 -12.41
N ARG A 151 16.72 -7.84 -11.69
CA ARG A 151 16.47 -6.53 -12.29
C ARG A 151 16.86 -5.41 -11.35
N LEU A 152 17.00 -4.22 -11.90
CA LEU A 152 17.10 -3.00 -11.11
C LEU A 152 15.73 -2.69 -10.47
N ALA A 153 15.76 -2.46 -9.17
CA ALA A 153 14.62 -2.19 -8.30
C ALA A 153 14.83 -0.87 -7.56
N GLY A 154 13.75 -0.36 -6.97
CA GLY A 154 13.62 1.03 -6.57
C GLY A 154 13.19 1.82 -7.81
N ALA A 155 11.92 2.17 -7.91
CA ALA A 155 11.43 2.95 -9.04
C ALA A 155 12.09 4.34 -9.01
N PRO A 156 12.77 4.77 -10.07
CA PRO A 156 13.33 6.11 -10.16
C PRO A 156 12.21 7.15 -10.22
N PRO A 157 12.39 8.35 -9.64
CA PRO A 157 11.43 9.44 -9.86
C PRO A 157 11.43 9.83 -11.35
N GLY A 158 10.29 9.72 -12.02
CA GLY A 158 10.16 10.01 -13.45
C GLY A 158 10.19 11.50 -13.80
N VAL A 159 10.14 12.38 -12.80
CA VAL A 159 10.15 13.84 -12.98
C VAL A 159 11.25 14.45 -12.14
N ALA A 160 12.03 15.36 -12.73
CA ALA A 160 13.01 16.20 -12.05
C ALA A 160 12.63 17.67 -12.20
N TYR A 161 12.55 18.39 -11.09
CA TYR A 161 12.16 19.79 -11.08
C TYR A 161 13.38 20.69 -11.11
N VAL A 162 13.37 21.70 -11.98
CA VAL A 162 14.47 22.67 -12.11
C VAL A 162 14.83 23.26 -10.75
N GLY A 163 16.10 23.33 -10.38
CA GLY A 163 16.54 23.88 -9.09
C GLY A 163 16.26 22.99 -7.86
N LEU A 164 15.55 21.86 -8.00
CA LEU A 164 15.36 20.88 -6.92
C LEU A 164 16.26 19.65 -7.11
N ARG A 165 16.71 19.08 -6.00
CA ARG A 165 17.54 17.87 -6.03
C ARG A 165 16.71 16.66 -6.44
N TRP A 166 17.08 16.07 -7.57
CA TRP A 166 16.65 14.74 -7.96
C TRP A 166 17.65 13.71 -7.45
N SER A 167 17.16 12.57 -6.97
CA SER A 167 18.03 11.48 -6.54
C SER A 167 17.35 10.13 -6.65
N TRP A 168 18.12 9.12 -7.03
CA TRP A 168 17.69 7.74 -7.09
C TRP A 168 18.80 6.81 -6.61
N THR A 169 18.43 5.84 -5.79
CA THR A 169 19.33 4.78 -5.30
C THR A 169 18.84 3.45 -5.88
N PRO A 170 19.37 3.01 -7.03
CA PRO A 170 19.01 1.71 -7.60
C PRO A 170 19.45 0.58 -6.67
N ARG A 171 18.79 -0.57 -6.81
CA ARG A 171 19.14 -1.79 -6.08
C ARG A 171 18.97 -2.99 -7.00
N ILE A 172 19.82 -4.00 -6.90
CA ILE A 172 19.54 -5.28 -7.55
C ILE A 172 18.48 -6.03 -6.73
N TRP A 173 17.39 -6.39 -7.38
CA TRP A 173 16.46 -7.38 -6.86
C TRP A 173 16.77 -8.75 -7.43
N ASP A 174 16.84 -9.74 -6.54
CA ASP A 174 17.03 -11.14 -6.88
C ASP A 174 15.81 -11.95 -6.40
N PRO A 175 15.10 -12.66 -7.30
CA PRO A 175 13.98 -13.51 -6.92
C PRO A 175 14.38 -14.76 -6.14
N GLN A 176 15.65 -15.16 -6.19
CA GLN A 176 16.18 -16.42 -5.63
C GLN A 176 17.08 -16.24 -4.40
N ALA A 177 17.59 -15.03 -4.16
CA ALA A 177 18.50 -14.76 -3.06
C ALA A 177 18.11 -13.52 -2.24
N SER A 178 18.54 -13.50 -0.98
CA SER A 178 18.46 -12.29 -0.18
C SER A 178 19.48 -11.26 -0.65
N ARG A 179 19.21 -9.99 -0.36
CA ARG A 179 20.07 -8.86 -0.75
C ARG A 179 21.48 -8.85 -0.13
N ALA A 180 21.75 -9.66 0.89
CA ALA A 180 22.73 -9.27 1.90
C ALA A 180 24.19 -9.16 1.42
N ASN A 181 24.59 -9.76 0.30
CA ASN A 181 26.03 -9.97 0.03
C ASN A 181 26.46 -9.77 -1.44
N MET A 182 25.75 -8.99 -2.25
CA MET A 182 26.15 -8.78 -3.65
C MET A 182 26.82 -7.40 -3.80
N PRO A 183 28.15 -7.32 -3.98
CA PRO A 183 28.80 -6.07 -4.36
C PRO A 183 28.36 -5.70 -5.78
N VAL A 184 27.88 -4.48 -5.95
CA VAL A 184 27.40 -3.96 -7.23
C VAL A 184 28.11 -2.66 -7.53
N SER A 185 28.57 -2.49 -8.77
CA SER A 185 29.07 -1.22 -9.27
C SER A 185 28.03 -0.64 -10.23
N TYR A 186 27.56 0.58 -9.92
CA TYR A 186 26.63 1.31 -10.77
C TYR A 186 27.37 2.32 -11.65
N SER A 187 26.97 2.42 -12.90
CA SER A 187 27.49 3.40 -13.83
C SER A 187 26.43 3.77 -14.87
N SER A 188 26.70 4.82 -15.64
CA SER A 188 25.87 5.25 -16.75
C SER A 188 26.77 5.66 -17.91
N PRO A 189 26.60 5.10 -19.12
CA PRO A 189 27.46 5.41 -20.27
C PRO A 189 27.42 6.89 -20.67
N SER A 190 26.25 7.51 -20.54
CA SER A 190 26.03 8.92 -20.83
C SER A 190 25.11 9.50 -19.78
N LEU A 191 25.54 10.59 -19.15
CA LEU A 191 24.72 11.36 -18.21
C LEU A 191 24.60 12.81 -18.71
N PRO A 192 23.43 13.44 -18.52
CA PRO A 192 23.34 14.88 -18.67
C PRO A 192 24.21 15.56 -17.60
N ALA A 193 24.73 16.75 -17.90
CA ALA A 193 25.72 17.44 -17.06
C ALA A 193 25.24 17.70 -15.61
N TRP A 194 23.93 17.73 -15.39
CA TRP A 194 23.33 17.97 -14.09
C TRP A 194 23.23 16.70 -13.22
N LEU A 195 23.46 15.49 -13.75
CA LEU A 195 23.42 14.21 -13.03
C LEU A 195 24.83 13.64 -12.82
N SER A 196 25.05 13.01 -11.67
CA SER A 196 26.28 12.29 -11.35
C SER A 196 26.05 11.15 -10.36
N TRP A 197 26.92 10.14 -10.40
CA TRP A 197 26.97 9.06 -9.42
C TRP A 197 27.79 9.48 -8.21
N LYS A 198 27.26 9.24 -7.00
CA LYS A 198 27.99 9.36 -5.75
C LYS A 198 27.47 8.33 -4.75
N ASP A 199 28.35 7.51 -4.18
CA ASP A 199 28.02 6.50 -3.16
C ASP A 199 26.82 5.61 -3.55
N ASP A 200 26.83 5.09 -4.78
CA ASP A 200 25.74 4.31 -5.41
C ASP A 200 24.39 5.04 -5.55
N VAL A 201 24.40 6.37 -5.42
CA VAL A 201 23.25 7.24 -5.64
C VAL A 201 23.46 8.07 -6.92
N LEU A 202 22.52 7.94 -7.86
CA LEU A 202 22.45 8.85 -9.00
C LEU A 202 21.70 10.10 -8.56
N SER A 203 22.35 11.26 -8.58
CA SER A 203 21.72 12.50 -8.13
C SER A 203 22.19 13.73 -8.89
N GLY A 204 21.37 14.77 -8.83
CA GLY A 204 21.61 16.00 -9.58
C GLY A 204 20.58 17.08 -9.30
N VAL A 205 20.82 18.26 -9.87
CA VAL A 205 19.89 19.41 -9.83
C VAL A 205 19.75 19.93 -11.26
N PRO A 206 18.62 19.70 -11.94
CA PRO A 206 18.44 20.20 -13.29
C PRO A 206 18.37 21.72 -13.30
N THR A 207 18.94 22.32 -14.33
CA THR A 207 18.98 23.76 -14.60
C THR A 207 17.86 24.18 -15.56
N HIS A 208 17.67 25.48 -15.79
CA HIS A 208 16.61 25.99 -16.67
C HIS A 208 16.77 25.58 -18.14
N ASP A 209 17.98 25.26 -18.57
CA ASP A 209 18.34 24.75 -19.90
C ASP A 209 18.34 23.22 -20.00
N SER A 210 18.10 22.51 -18.88
CA SER A 210 18.03 21.05 -18.87
C SER A 210 16.81 20.55 -19.63
N GLN A 211 17.00 19.52 -20.46
CA GLN A 211 15.94 18.88 -21.23
C GLN A 211 15.59 17.51 -20.66
N SER A 212 14.34 17.07 -20.88
CA SER A 212 13.92 15.69 -20.59
C SER A 212 14.83 14.71 -21.33
N CYS A 213 15.22 13.64 -20.65
CA CYS A 213 16.24 12.74 -21.16
C CYS A 213 15.99 11.29 -20.72
N ASP A 214 16.58 10.38 -21.48
CA ASP A 214 16.68 8.97 -21.11
C ASP A 214 18.05 8.73 -20.47
N VAL A 215 18.05 8.17 -19.27
CA VAL A 215 19.26 7.80 -18.55
C VAL A 215 19.35 6.29 -18.46
N THR A 216 20.38 5.72 -19.08
CA THR A 216 20.70 4.30 -18.95
C THR A 216 21.59 4.07 -17.73
N VAL A 217 21.13 3.21 -16.83
CA VAL A 217 21.86 2.74 -15.66
C VAL A 217 22.32 1.31 -15.88
N GLU A 218 23.61 1.11 -15.71
CA GLU A 218 24.32 -0.17 -15.74
C GLU A 218 24.68 -0.59 -14.32
N ALA A 219 24.28 -1.79 -13.93
CA ALA A 219 24.66 -2.42 -12.66
C ALA A 219 25.50 -3.66 -12.96
N ARG A 220 26.77 -3.61 -12.58
CA ARG A 220 27.74 -4.71 -12.74
C ARG A 220 27.93 -5.44 -11.42
N PHE A 221 27.83 -6.76 -11.44
CA PHE A 221 27.96 -7.59 -10.25
C PHE A 221 28.55 -8.96 -10.62
N MET A 222 29.14 -9.63 -9.63
CA MET A 222 29.68 -10.97 -9.80
C MET A 222 28.64 -12.02 -9.41
N GLN A 223 28.41 -12.98 -10.30
CA GLN A 223 27.58 -14.14 -10.05
C GLN A 223 28.34 -15.40 -10.46
N ASP A 224 28.51 -16.35 -9.53
CA ASP A 224 29.17 -17.63 -9.78
C ASP A 224 30.56 -17.48 -10.44
N GLY A 225 31.28 -16.40 -10.10
CA GLY A 225 32.60 -16.08 -10.66
C GLY A 225 32.58 -15.37 -12.02
N LYS A 226 31.40 -15.10 -12.58
CA LYS A 226 31.21 -14.37 -13.85
C LYS A 226 30.65 -12.97 -13.60
N GLU A 227 31.17 -11.99 -14.31
CA GLU A 227 30.59 -10.63 -14.32
C GLU A 227 29.28 -10.64 -15.12
N GLU A 228 28.22 -10.15 -14.49
CA GLU A 228 26.91 -9.97 -15.09
C GLU A 228 26.56 -8.48 -15.10
N LEU A 229 25.80 -8.07 -16.13
CA LEU A 229 25.41 -6.69 -16.37
C LEU A 229 23.88 -6.59 -16.45
N LEU A 230 23.30 -5.72 -15.62
CA LEU A 230 21.90 -5.32 -15.73
C LEU A 230 21.81 -3.89 -16.23
N THR A 231 21.00 -3.68 -17.27
CA THR A 231 20.78 -2.37 -17.87
C THR A 231 19.32 -1.97 -17.68
N HIS A 232 19.09 -0.71 -17.29
CA HIS A 232 17.74 -0.14 -17.20
C HIS A 232 17.76 1.31 -17.67
N THR A 233 16.87 1.65 -18.59
CA THR A 233 16.71 3.01 -19.09
C THR A 233 15.52 3.67 -18.42
N VAL A 234 15.76 4.87 -17.89
CA VAL A 234 14.81 5.68 -17.14
C VAL A 234 14.54 6.95 -17.94
N HIS A 235 13.27 7.21 -18.24
CA HIS A 235 12.88 8.50 -18.78
C HIS A 235 12.68 9.51 -17.63
N ILE A 236 13.41 10.62 -17.67
CA ILE A 236 13.31 11.71 -16.70
C ILE A 236 12.74 12.93 -17.42
N THR A 237 11.54 13.32 -17.02
CA THR A 237 10.90 14.57 -17.49
C THR A 237 11.42 15.75 -16.68
N ILE A 238 11.94 16.79 -17.35
CA ILE A 238 12.29 18.05 -16.69
C ILE A 238 11.06 18.94 -16.62
N ALA A 239 10.72 19.38 -15.42
CA ALA A 239 9.61 20.30 -15.20
C ALA A 239 10.07 21.57 -14.47
N PRO A 240 9.58 22.76 -14.85
CA PRO A 240 9.85 23.98 -14.10
C PRO A 240 9.20 23.93 -12.71
N VAL A 241 9.79 24.60 -11.72
CA VAL A 241 9.23 24.68 -10.35
C VAL A 241 7.86 25.35 -10.32
N ASN A 242 7.53 26.15 -11.33
CA ASN A 242 6.22 26.80 -11.44
C ASN A 242 5.07 25.77 -11.62
N ASN A 243 5.40 24.52 -11.99
CA ASN A 243 4.47 23.39 -12.03
C ASN A 243 4.54 22.49 -10.78
N VAL A 244 5.23 22.93 -9.71
CA VAL A 244 5.37 22.20 -8.45
C VAL A 244 4.41 22.77 -7.42
N ASP A 245 3.26 22.12 -7.32
CA ASP A 245 2.59 21.91 -6.04
C ASP A 245 3.60 21.18 -5.14
N THR A 246 3.97 21.73 -3.97
CA THR A 246 5.11 21.35 -3.12
C THR A 246 4.94 19.99 -2.41
N SER A 247 4.31 19.01 -3.04
CA SER A 247 3.77 17.80 -2.45
C SER A 247 4.59 16.53 -2.57
N PHE A 248 5.92 16.60 -2.42
CA PHE A 248 6.72 15.40 -2.20
C PHE A 248 7.82 15.61 -1.16
N ALA A 249 7.41 15.60 0.11
CA ALA A 249 8.34 15.31 1.19
C ALA A 249 8.65 13.80 1.21
N ALA A 250 9.93 13.51 0.97
CA ALA A 250 10.54 12.21 1.09
C ALA A 250 10.08 11.49 2.37
N SER A 251 9.57 10.27 2.20
CA SER A 251 9.27 9.36 3.29
C SER A 251 10.56 9.02 4.06
N ARG A 252 10.90 9.84 5.05
CA ARG A 252 11.86 9.50 6.09
C ARG A 252 11.13 8.63 7.11
N ARG A 253 11.29 7.32 6.98
CA ARG A 253 11.15 6.40 8.12
C ARG A 253 12.55 6.23 8.72
N PRO A 254 12.80 6.65 9.97
CA PRO A 254 14.01 6.27 10.68
C PRO A 254 14.01 4.76 10.85
N SER A 255 14.92 4.05 10.19
CA SER A 255 15.18 2.63 10.46
C SER A 255 16.56 2.52 11.06
N LEU A 256 16.53 2.43 12.38
CA LEU A 256 17.56 2.02 13.32
C LEU A 256 18.40 0.85 12.76
N VAL A 257 19.64 1.14 12.35
CA VAL A 257 20.70 0.14 12.25
C VAL A 257 21.38 0.12 13.60
N GLY A 258 21.36 -1.05 14.22
CA GLY A 258 21.83 -1.30 15.57
C GLY A 258 23.32 -1.07 15.72
N ASP A 259 23.64 -0.34 16.78
CA ASP A 259 24.98 -0.25 17.33
C ASP A 259 25.35 -1.62 17.91
N VAL A 260 26.44 -2.18 17.37
CA VAL A 260 27.15 -3.30 17.94
C VAL A 260 27.86 -2.74 19.16
N HIS A 261 27.56 -3.28 20.36
CA HIS A 261 28.33 -3.26 21.63
C HIS A 261 27.42 -3.02 22.85
N ASN A 262 26.65 -4.03 23.28
CA ASN A 262 26.43 -4.28 24.72
C ASN A 262 25.87 -5.69 25.01
N PRO A 263 26.55 -6.53 25.81
CA PRO A 263 26.03 -7.82 26.25
C PRO A 263 25.48 -7.74 27.69
N ARG A 264 24.21 -8.12 27.92
CA ARG A 264 23.66 -8.70 29.19
C ARG A 264 22.16 -8.99 28.99
N ARG A 265 21.72 -10.26 28.98
CA ARG A 265 21.25 -11.09 30.13
C ARG A 265 19.99 -10.43 30.78
N ILE A 266 18.78 -11.00 30.83
CA ILE A 266 18.36 -12.21 31.58
C ILE A 266 16.84 -12.50 31.31
N LEU A 267 16.53 -13.79 31.15
CA LEU A 267 15.35 -14.63 31.48
C LEU A 267 13.89 -14.31 31.06
N SER A 268 13.32 -15.37 30.49
CA SER A 268 11.92 -15.76 30.33
C SER A 268 11.10 -15.77 31.63
N ASP A 269 9.77 -15.62 31.55
CA ASP A 269 8.85 -16.71 31.90
C ASP A 269 7.44 -16.53 31.31
N SER A 270 6.75 -17.65 31.14
CA SER A 270 5.39 -17.81 30.63
C SER A 270 4.35 -17.72 31.76
N VAL A 271 3.06 -17.51 31.40
CA VAL A 271 1.86 -18.30 31.79
C VAL A 271 0.58 -17.45 31.63
N VAL A 272 -0.50 -18.15 31.27
CA VAL A 272 -1.79 -17.74 30.72
C VAL A 272 -2.88 -17.59 31.81
N SER A 273 -3.82 -16.65 31.58
CA SER A 273 -5.25 -16.49 31.99
C SER A 273 -5.73 -16.71 33.45
N THR A 274 -6.55 -15.77 33.98
CA THR A 274 -8.04 -15.85 34.11
C THR A 274 -8.65 -14.81 35.09
N THR A 275 -9.75 -14.16 34.66
CA THR A 275 -10.99 -13.72 35.38
C THR A 275 -10.98 -12.76 36.60
N THR A 276 -11.77 -11.67 36.46
CA THR A 276 -12.32 -10.65 37.40
C THR A 276 -13.53 -11.12 38.25
N PRO A 277 -14.20 -10.34 39.18
CA PRO A 277 -13.90 -9.13 40.02
C PRO A 277 -14.44 -9.30 41.51
N PRO A 278 -14.92 -8.33 42.36
CA PRO A 278 -14.93 -6.84 42.37
C PRO A 278 -14.65 -6.07 43.71
N ARG A 279 -14.33 -4.75 43.56
CA ARG A 279 -14.77 -3.52 44.29
C ARG A 279 -14.51 -3.31 45.81
N LEU A 280 -13.92 -2.14 46.17
CA LEU A 280 -14.49 -1.12 47.09
C LEU A 280 -13.70 0.22 47.07
N LEU A 281 -14.44 1.31 47.29
CA LEU A 281 -14.03 2.72 47.21
C LEU A 281 -13.20 3.19 48.42
N ARG A 282 -12.25 4.13 48.22
CA ARG A 282 -11.97 5.20 49.19
C ARG A 282 -11.36 6.44 48.52
N SER A 283 -11.82 7.60 48.97
CA SER A 283 -11.52 8.94 48.47
C SER A 283 -10.54 9.71 49.37
N GLN A 284 -9.85 10.68 48.74
CA GLN A 284 -9.44 12.01 49.25
C GLN A 284 -8.01 12.20 49.87
N PRO A 285 -7.48 13.44 49.97
CA PRO A 285 -6.52 14.05 49.03
C PRO A 285 -5.20 14.57 49.67
N SER A 286 -4.17 14.90 48.88
CA SER A 286 -3.33 16.13 49.01
C SER A 286 -2.02 16.11 48.16
N LEU A 287 -1.94 17.16 47.35
CA LEU A 287 -0.88 17.92 46.68
C LEU A 287 0.64 17.67 46.89
N THR A 288 1.33 17.88 45.75
CA THR A 288 2.72 18.34 45.48
C THR A 288 3.91 17.37 45.61
N SER A 289 4.42 16.92 44.46
CA SER A 289 5.82 17.17 44.04
C SER A 289 5.97 16.94 42.53
N LEU A 290 6.87 17.72 41.94
CA LEU A 290 7.06 17.96 40.52
C LEU A 290 7.74 16.77 39.83
N ASN A 291 7.16 16.29 38.75
CA ASN A 291 7.89 15.63 37.66
C ASN A 291 7.04 15.68 36.37
N PRO A 292 7.53 16.24 35.24
CA PRO A 292 6.77 16.25 34.00
C PRO A 292 6.73 14.83 33.42
N LEU A 293 5.54 14.24 33.34
CA LEU A 293 5.30 13.05 32.53
C LEU A 293 5.37 13.41 31.03
N PRO A 294 5.84 12.51 30.16
CA PRO A 294 6.06 12.82 28.76
C PRO A 294 4.71 12.95 28.03
N SER A 295 4.53 14.06 27.32
CA SER A 295 3.36 14.41 26.50
C SER A 295 3.15 13.56 25.24
N THR A 296 3.91 12.46 25.08
CA THR A 296 4.01 11.66 23.85
C THR A 296 2.75 10.90 23.44
N GLY A 297 1.74 10.77 24.31
CA GLY A 297 0.50 10.02 24.02
C GLY A 297 -0.45 10.74 23.05
N MET A 298 -0.67 12.05 23.23
CA MET A 298 -1.59 12.81 22.39
C MET A 298 -1.02 13.05 20.99
N ASP A 299 0.27 13.37 20.89
CA ASP A 299 0.93 13.61 19.61
C ASP A 299 0.92 12.36 18.71
N THR A 300 1.11 11.17 19.30
CA THR A 300 1.02 9.90 18.57
C THR A 300 -0.38 9.65 17.99
N GLN A 301 -1.43 10.02 18.72
CA GLN A 301 -2.81 9.90 18.25
C GLN A 301 -3.12 10.88 17.10
N VAL A 302 -2.62 12.11 17.19
CA VAL A 302 -2.79 13.11 16.13
C VAL A 302 -2.11 12.65 14.84
N VAL A 303 -0.89 12.12 14.93
CA VAL A 303 -0.19 11.53 13.76
C VAL A 303 -0.98 10.38 13.16
N GLN A 304 -1.59 9.51 13.98
CA GLN A 304 -2.40 8.38 13.50
C GLN A 304 -3.65 8.86 12.77
N VAL A 305 -4.34 9.88 13.30
CA VAL A 305 -5.51 10.50 12.65
C VAL A 305 -5.15 11.10 11.30
N LEU A 306 -4.09 11.92 11.24
CA LEU A 306 -3.64 12.58 10.03
C LEU A 306 -3.19 11.56 8.96
N THR A 307 -2.45 10.53 9.36
CA THR A 307 -2.00 9.46 8.45
C THR A 307 -3.19 8.68 7.89
N THR A 308 -4.20 8.38 8.72
CA THR A 308 -5.41 7.67 8.30
C THR A 308 -6.25 8.54 7.35
N ALA A 309 -6.36 9.84 7.62
CA ALA A 309 -7.06 10.78 6.74
C ALA A 309 -6.34 10.91 5.38
N ALA A 310 -5.01 11.07 5.37
CA ALA A 310 -4.21 11.16 4.15
C ALA A 310 -4.35 9.90 3.26
N GLN A 311 -4.35 8.71 3.86
CA GLN A 311 -4.57 7.45 3.14
C GLN A 311 -5.95 7.37 2.49
N ARG A 312 -6.98 7.93 3.12
CA ARG A 312 -8.34 7.95 2.55
C ARG A 312 -8.42 8.88 1.34
N VAL A 313 -7.85 10.09 1.44
CA VAL A 313 -7.78 11.03 0.31
C VAL A 313 -7.00 10.44 -0.86
N ALA A 314 -5.92 9.70 -0.59
CA ALA A 314 -5.15 9.01 -1.62
C ALA A 314 -5.98 7.95 -2.38
N GLN A 315 -6.89 7.26 -1.70
CA GLN A 315 -7.79 6.29 -2.32
C GLN A 315 -8.89 6.98 -3.16
N GLU A 316 -9.37 8.13 -2.69
CA GLU A 316 -10.38 8.95 -3.38
C GLU A 316 -9.83 9.54 -4.67
N ALA A 317 -8.61 10.11 -4.63
CA ALA A 317 -7.91 10.60 -5.82
C ALA A 317 -7.67 9.50 -6.87
N GLN A 318 -7.32 8.28 -6.43
CA GLN A 318 -7.17 7.13 -7.33
C GLN A 318 -8.50 6.68 -7.96
N SER A 319 -9.64 6.91 -7.30
CA SER A 319 -10.95 6.58 -7.84
C SER A 319 -11.42 7.60 -8.90
N GLN A 320 -11.02 8.87 -8.74
CA GLN A 320 -11.46 9.97 -9.62
C GLN A 320 -10.72 9.98 -10.97
N VAL A 321 -9.46 9.52 -11.01
CA VAL A 321 -8.66 9.34 -12.25
C VAL A 321 -9.28 8.33 -13.21
N VAL A 322 -10.16 7.44 -12.73
CA VAL A 322 -10.81 6.40 -13.53
C VAL A 322 -12.13 6.87 -14.18
N ALA A 323 -12.68 8.03 -13.79
CA ALA A 323 -14.07 8.43 -14.12
C ALA A 323 -14.27 9.30 -15.39
N GLY A 324 -13.24 9.62 -16.18
CA GLY A 324 -13.36 10.33 -17.47
C GLY A 324 -13.36 11.88 -17.38
N PRO A 325 -13.19 12.62 -18.50
CA PRO A 325 -12.39 13.85 -18.47
C PRO A 325 -13.14 15.21 -18.55
N SER A 326 -14.43 15.33 -18.20
CA SER A 326 -15.15 16.59 -18.44
C SER A 326 -15.22 17.62 -17.30
N ASP A 327 -14.81 17.31 -16.07
CA ASP A 327 -14.74 18.31 -14.95
C ASP A 327 -13.65 18.00 -13.89
N SER A 328 -12.83 16.97 -14.11
CA SER A 328 -11.98 16.37 -13.06
C SER A 328 -10.70 17.15 -12.73
N GLY A 329 -10.38 18.21 -13.47
CA GLY A 329 -9.11 18.94 -13.30
C GLY A 329 -9.01 19.66 -11.95
N ASN A 330 -10.06 20.41 -11.59
CA ASN A 330 -10.07 21.21 -10.36
C ASN A 330 -10.28 20.35 -9.11
N GLU A 331 -11.10 19.29 -9.23
CA GLU A 331 -11.39 18.37 -8.12
C GLU A 331 -10.18 17.48 -7.80
N LEU A 332 -9.47 16.97 -8.81
CA LEU A 332 -8.23 16.22 -8.62
C LEU A 332 -7.13 17.08 -7.99
N GLN A 333 -7.07 18.37 -8.36
CA GLN A 333 -6.13 19.32 -7.76
C GLN A 333 -6.48 19.61 -6.29
N ALA A 334 -7.76 19.73 -5.95
CA ALA A 334 -8.22 19.88 -4.57
C ALA A 334 -7.90 18.63 -3.73
N LEU A 335 -8.12 17.42 -4.26
CA LEU A 335 -7.77 16.17 -3.58
C LEU A 335 -6.25 16.00 -3.40
N ALA A 336 -5.46 16.37 -4.42
CA ALA A 336 -4.00 16.38 -4.33
C ALA A 336 -3.51 17.31 -3.21
N LYS A 337 -4.10 18.52 -3.10
CA LYS A 337 -3.77 19.46 -2.02
C LYS A 337 -4.19 18.94 -0.64
N GLN A 338 -5.38 18.36 -0.51
CA GLN A 338 -5.83 17.73 0.75
C GLN A 338 -4.85 16.63 1.19
N GLN A 339 -4.43 15.76 0.27
CA GLN A 339 -3.47 14.69 0.54
C GLN A 339 -2.12 15.27 0.96
N HIS A 340 -1.66 16.32 0.28
CA HIS A 340 -0.41 17.00 0.57
C HIS A 340 -0.37 17.58 1.99
N VAL A 341 -1.38 18.39 2.34
CA VAL A 341 -1.48 19.06 3.64
C VAL A 341 -1.47 18.02 4.77
N LEU A 342 -2.28 16.97 4.66
CA LEU A 342 -2.35 15.92 5.69
C LEU A 342 -1.04 15.12 5.81
N THR A 343 -0.36 14.84 4.69
CA THR A 343 0.87 14.05 4.66
C THR A 343 2.07 14.83 5.22
N VAL A 344 2.27 16.07 4.79
CA VAL A 344 3.37 16.92 5.29
C VAL A 344 3.21 17.20 6.78
N THR A 345 1.98 17.49 7.20
CA THR A 345 1.67 17.72 8.61
C THR A 345 1.95 16.50 9.48
N ALA A 346 1.58 15.31 9.03
CA ALA A 346 1.89 14.06 9.75
C ALA A 346 3.40 13.80 9.84
N GLN A 347 4.17 14.12 8.80
CA GLN A 347 5.62 13.97 8.78
C GLN A 347 6.34 14.97 9.70
N VAL A 348 5.91 16.23 9.72
CA VAL A 348 6.45 17.26 10.63
C VAL A 348 6.18 16.88 12.09
N MET A 349 4.98 16.41 12.41
CA MET A 349 4.66 15.91 13.74
C MET A 349 5.47 14.67 14.13
N ASN A 350 5.62 13.71 13.21
CA ASN A 350 6.42 12.51 13.47
C ASN A 350 7.91 12.84 13.70
N SER A 351 8.43 13.88 13.03
CA SER A 351 9.81 14.37 13.22
C SER A 351 9.98 15.06 14.59
N LYS A 352 8.96 15.80 15.05
CA LYS A 352 8.93 16.39 16.40
C LYS A 352 8.90 15.33 17.51
N ILE A 353 8.13 14.24 17.33
CA ILE A 353 8.08 13.12 18.29
C ILE A 353 9.41 12.35 18.33
N ALA A 354 10.12 12.28 17.21
CA ALA A 354 11.41 11.58 17.10
C ALA A 354 12.61 12.34 17.69
N GLY A 355 12.44 13.58 18.16
CA GLY A 355 13.49 14.36 18.82
C GLY A 355 14.57 14.91 17.88
N ASP A 356 14.26 15.09 16.60
CA ASP A 356 15.20 15.67 15.60
C ASP A 356 15.41 17.17 15.89
N PRO A 357 16.64 17.74 15.85
CA PRO A 357 16.93 19.13 16.24
C PRO A 357 16.54 20.15 15.15
N GLN A 358 15.31 20.06 14.65
CA GLN A 358 14.71 21.02 13.73
C GLN A 358 13.80 22.04 14.47
N GLU A 359 14.06 22.28 15.77
CA GLU A 359 13.27 23.18 16.64
C GLU A 359 13.21 24.64 16.14
N ASN A 360 14.10 25.05 15.24
CA ASN A 360 14.23 26.44 14.78
C ASN A 360 13.48 26.77 13.47
N ASN A 361 12.60 25.90 12.95
CA ASN A 361 11.75 26.28 11.81
C ASN A 361 10.38 26.84 12.28
N PRO A 362 10.13 28.17 12.20
CA PRO A 362 8.88 28.77 12.65
C PRO A 362 7.65 28.23 11.91
N GLN A 363 7.81 27.81 10.65
CA GLN A 363 6.73 27.25 9.84
C GLN A 363 6.35 25.83 10.28
N ALA A 364 7.33 25.00 10.68
CA ALA A 364 7.08 23.65 11.19
C ALA A 364 6.38 23.68 12.57
N ASN A 365 6.75 24.65 13.41
CA ASN A 365 6.11 24.88 14.70
C ASN A 365 4.65 25.35 14.54
N ALA A 366 4.40 26.29 13.61
CA ALA A 366 3.05 26.74 13.27
C ALA A 366 2.17 25.61 12.72
N LEU A 367 2.71 24.79 11.81
CA LEU A 367 2.00 23.65 11.23
C LEU A 367 1.63 22.61 12.28
N THR A 368 2.56 22.30 13.20
CA THR A 368 2.31 21.37 14.30
C THR A 368 1.19 21.89 15.21
N ALA A 369 1.24 23.17 15.60
CA ALA A 369 0.23 23.76 16.47
C ALA A 369 -1.15 23.77 15.80
N ALA A 370 -1.23 24.17 14.53
CA ALA A 370 -2.48 24.18 13.76
C ALA A 370 -3.07 22.76 13.65
N ALA A 371 -2.23 21.75 13.41
CA ALA A 371 -2.66 20.36 13.28
C ALA A 371 -3.21 19.77 14.58
N GLN A 372 -2.58 20.06 15.72
CA GLN A 372 -3.10 19.65 17.03
C GLN A 372 -4.48 20.26 17.28
N GLN A 373 -4.66 21.54 16.91
CA GLN A 373 -5.94 22.23 17.07
C GLN A 373 -7.02 21.61 16.17
N VAL A 374 -6.75 21.39 14.88
CA VAL A 374 -7.72 20.79 13.95
C VAL A 374 -8.17 19.40 14.44
N VAL A 375 -7.24 18.51 14.80
CA VAL A 375 -7.60 17.15 15.23
C VAL A 375 -8.35 17.16 16.57
N MET A 376 -7.98 18.06 17.49
CA MET A 376 -8.69 18.21 18.76
C MET A 376 -10.11 18.75 18.57
N GLN A 377 -10.31 19.73 17.70
CA GLN A 377 -11.64 20.26 17.40
C GLN A 377 -12.48 19.24 16.62
N ALA A 378 -11.89 18.50 15.69
CA ALA A 378 -12.56 17.39 15.01
C ALA A 378 -13.02 16.31 15.99
N ALA A 379 -12.21 15.98 17.00
CA ALA A 379 -12.60 15.03 18.05
C ALA A 379 -13.75 15.56 18.92
N ARG A 380 -13.77 16.86 19.22
CA ARG A 380 -14.89 17.51 19.93
C ARG A 380 -16.16 17.52 19.10
N GLN A 381 -16.08 17.80 17.80
CA GLN A 381 -17.22 17.75 16.89
C GLN A 381 -17.84 16.35 16.85
N VAL A 382 -17.02 15.31 16.69
CA VAL A 382 -17.49 13.91 16.72
C VAL A 382 -18.15 13.55 18.06
N ALA A 383 -17.62 14.06 19.17
CA ALA A 383 -18.23 13.86 20.49
C ALA A 383 -19.56 14.62 20.66
N ALA A 384 -19.68 15.82 20.09
CA ALA A 384 -20.90 16.61 20.08
C ALA A 384 -21.99 15.93 19.22
N ASP A 385 -21.65 15.46 18.02
CA ASP A 385 -22.58 14.76 17.12
C ASP A 385 -23.12 13.47 17.78
N ARG A 386 -22.27 12.71 18.46
CA ARG A 386 -22.69 11.51 19.22
C ARG A 386 -23.61 11.84 20.40
N SER A 387 -23.36 12.96 21.06
CA SER A 387 -24.20 13.43 22.17
C SER A 387 -25.58 13.88 21.67
N GLY A 388 -25.67 14.47 20.48
CA GLY A 388 -26.93 14.79 19.81
C GLY A 388 -27.72 13.56 19.34
N MET A 389 -27.04 12.44 19.05
CA MET A 389 -27.66 11.17 18.63
C MET A 389 -28.02 10.23 19.81
N GLY A 390 -27.88 10.66 21.06
CA GLY A 390 -28.25 9.86 22.24
C GLY A 390 -27.40 8.61 22.48
N MET A 391 -26.19 8.54 21.89
CA MET A 391 -25.26 7.43 22.08
C MET A 391 -24.36 7.64 23.31
N ASN A 392 -24.04 6.55 24.03
CA ASN A 392 -23.18 6.58 25.22
C ASN A 392 -21.82 7.28 24.96
N GLN A 393 -21.35 8.07 25.96
CA GLN A 393 -20.09 8.84 25.98
C GLN A 393 -18.82 7.96 25.89
N SER A 394 -18.69 7.24 24.78
CA SER A 394 -17.51 6.46 24.45
C SER A 394 -16.53 7.39 23.72
N GLN A 395 -15.24 7.32 24.05
CA GLN A 395 -14.20 8.09 23.37
C GLN A 395 -14.35 7.99 21.84
N ALA A 396 -14.26 9.14 21.16
CA ALA A 396 -14.30 9.22 19.71
C ALA A 396 -13.22 8.31 19.10
N THR A 397 -13.59 7.49 18.11
CA THR A 397 -12.62 6.59 17.49
C THR A 397 -11.71 7.36 16.55
N VAL A 398 -10.46 6.92 16.41
CA VAL A 398 -9.48 7.47 15.44
C VAL A 398 -10.08 7.52 14.03
N LYS A 399 -10.92 6.54 13.67
CA LYS A 399 -11.61 6.49 12.39
C LYS A 399 -12.59 7.66 12.21
N GLU A 400 -13.42 7.95 13.20
CA GLU A 400 -14.39 9.06 13.13
C GLU A 400 -13.69 10.42 13.11
N VAL A 401 -12.69 10.60 13.99
CA VAL A 401 -11.89 11.83 14.03
C VAL A 401 -11.13 12.05 12.71
N SER A 402 -10.64 10.99 12.07
CA SER A 402 -10.01 11.08 10.74
C SER A 402 -10.98 11.52 9.64
N VAL A 403 -12.26 11.11 9.71
CA VAL A 403 -13.29 11.53 8.73
C VAL A 403 -13.61 13.02 8.93
N ALA A 404 -13.86 13.44 10.17
CA ALA A 404 -14.12 14.85 10.48
C ALA A 404 -12.93 15.75 10.12
N THR A 405 -11.70 15.30 10.41
CA THR A 405 -10.46 16.01 10.03
C THR A 405 -10.31 16.13 8.51
N GLN A 406 -10.54 15.05 7.77
CA GLN A 406 -10.51 15.09 6.30
C GLN A 406 -11.56 16.07 5.76
N SER A 407 -12.79 16.00 6.23
CA SER A 407 -13.89 16.85 5.76
C SER A 407 -13.60 18.33 5.97
N ALA A 408 -13.07 18.70 7.13
CA ALA A 408 -12.68 20.08 7.43
C ALA A 408 -11.53 20.57 6.53
N VAL A 409 -10.54 19.71 6.25
CA VAL A 409 -9.44 20.05 5.33
C VAL A 409 -9.93 20.15 3.88
N ALA A 410 -10.88 19.30 3.47
CA ALA A 410 -11.49 19.36 2.15
C ALA A 410 -12.22 20.69 1.90
N GLN A 411 -13.09 21.07 2.84
CA GLN A 411 -13.81 22.35 2.79
C GLN A 411 -12.85 23.55 2.86
N ALA A 412 -11.79 23.46 3.67
CA ALA A 412 -10.78 24.50 3.72
C ALA A 412 -10.05 24.67 2.39
N VAL A 413 -9.64 23.59 1.73
CA VAL A 413 -8.99 23.62 0.41
C VAL A 413 -9.92 24.21 -0.67
N GLU A 414 -11.21 23.94 -0.60
CA GLU A 414 -12.21 24.56 -1.50
C GLU A 414 -12.33 26.07 -1.28
N MET A 415 -12.25 26.53 -0.02
CA MET A 415 -12.39 27.95 0.33
C MET A 415 -11.15 28.80 0.06
N VAL A 416 -9.94 28.30 0.37
CA VAL A 416 -8.70 29.07 0.16
C VAL A 416 -8.05 28.79 -1.20
N GLY A 417 -8.41 27.66 -1.81
CA GLY A 417 -7.90 27.21 -3.10
C GLY A 417 -6.72 26.23 -2.97
N PRO A 418 -6.43 25.46 -4.03
CA PRO A 418 -5.38 24.45 -4.01
C PRO A 418 -3.95 25.03 -3.92
N LEU A 419 -3.77 26.32 -4.23
CA LEU A 419 -2.48 27.01 -4.25
C LEU A 419 -2.09 27.62 -2.88
N SER A 420 -2.93 27.50 -1.85
CA SER A 420 -2.68 28.10 -0.53
C SER A 420 -1.61 27.36 0.28
N SER A 421 -1.02 28.03 1.27
CA SER A 421 -0.05 27.37 2.17
C SER A 421 -0.73 26.32 3.07
N GLU A 422 0.02 25.32 3.51
CA GLU A 422 -0.50 24.24 4.37
C GLU A 422 -1.00 24.79 5.71
N VAL A 423 -0.36 25.85 6.20
CA VAL A 423 -0.76 26.55 7.44
C VAL A 423 -2.09 27.27 7.24
N ASP A 424 -2.30 27.94 6.11
CA ASP A 424 -3.57 28.65 5.82
C ASP A 424 -4.74 27.67 5.67
N VAL A 425 -4.50 26.51 5.05
CA VAL A 425 -5.51 25.44 4.94
C VAL A 425 -5.89 24.91 6.33
N LEU A 426 -4.92 24.62 7.21
CA LEU A 426 -5.21 24.12 8.55
C LEU A 426 -5.86 25.18 9.46
N MET A 427 -5.47 26.45 9.35
CA MET A 427 -6.10 27.55 10.07
C MET A 427 -7.55 27.77 9.64
N THR A 428 -7.81 27.66 8.34
CA THR A 428 -9.17 27.70 7.78
C THR A 428 -9.99 26.50 8.24
N ALA A 429 -9.42 25.28 8.19
CA ALA A 429 -10.07 24.07 8.69
C ALA A 429 -10.42 24.16 10.18
N ASN A 430 -9.52 24.73 10.99
CA ASN A 430 -9.77 24.97 12.42
C ASN A 430 -10.91 25.97 12.64
N SER A 431 -10.97 27.04 11.83
CA SER A 431 -12.03 28.04 11.87
C SER A 431 -13.39 27.45 11.51
N LEU A 432 -13.44 26.56 10.51
CA LEU A 432 -14.65 25.82 10.12
C LEU A 432 -15.14 24.89 11.22
N LEU A 433 -14.25 24.12 11.83
CA LEU A 433 -14.60 23.23 12.95
C LEU A 433 -15.13 24.03 14.15
N LEU A 434 -14.53 25.18 14.47
CA LEU A 434 -15.00 26.08 15.51
C LEU A 434 -16.39 26.67 15.21
N GLN A 435 -16.68 26.95 13.93
CA GLN A 435 -17.98 27.46 13.50
C GLN A 435 -19.08 26.39 13.60
N GLN A 436 -18.76 25.14 13.25
CA GLN A 436 -19.68 24.00 13.35
C GLN A 436 -20.02 23.64 14.80
N THR A 437 -19.07 23.77 15.73
CA THR A 437 -19.33 23.53 17.16
C THR A 437 -20.14 24.67 17.83
N ARG A 438 -20.31 25.83 17.16
CA ARG A 438 -21.03 27.00 17.68
C ARG A 438 -22.48 27.12 17.19
N ALA A 439 -22.93 26.30 16.24
CA ALA A 439 -24.31 26.32 15.76
C ALA A 439 -25.29 25.82 16.86
N PRO A 440 -26.23 26.64 17.35
CA PRO A 440 -27.24 26.20 18.31
C PRO A 440 -28.40 25.48 17.62
N VAL A 441 -28.87 24.43 18.30
CA VAL A 441 -30.13 23.67 18.19
C VAL A 441 -31.31 24.46 17.55
N PRO A 442 -32.13 23.85 16.67
CA PRO A 442 -33.38 24.46 16.22
C PRO A 442 -34.38 24.58 17.38
N PRO A 443 -35.27 25.59 17.41
CA PRO A 443 -36.19 25.79 18.53
C PRO A 443 -37.22 24.64 18.62
N PRO A 444 -37.75 24.34 19.82
CA PRO A 444 -38.72 23.27 20.02
C PRO A 444 -40.10 23.64 19.43
N PRO A 445 -40.98 22.66 19.17
CA PRO A 445 -42.33 22.95 18.71
C PRO A 445 -43.13 23.51 19.89
N LEU A 446 -43.67 24.72 19.74
CA LEU A 446 -44.68 25.25 20.66
C LEU A 446 -46.07 24.92 20.12
N LEU A 447 -46.81 24.19 20.95
CA LEU A 447 -48.21 23.87 20.82
C LEU A 447 -49.03 25.03 21.39
N ASP A 448 -50.00 25.50 20.60
CA ASP A 448 -51.19 26.32 20.87
C ASP A 448 -51.16 27.42 21.94
N GLN A 449 -51.44 28.67 21.53
CA GLN A 449 -52.70 29.33 21.91
C GLN A 449 -52.94 30.66 21.16
N HIS A 450 -54.22 30.83 20.82
CA HIS A 450 -54.91 31.94 20.15
C HIS A 450 -54.53 33.35 20.63
N PHE A 451 -54.56 34.35 19.73
CA PHE A 451 -55.62 35.38 19.67
C PHE A 451 -55.44 36.32 18.45
N ALA A 452 -56.57 36.87 18.02
CA ALA A 452 -56.87 37.52 16.76
C ALA A 452 -56.27 38.91 16.53
N SER A 453 -56.12 39.27 15.24
CA SER A 453 -56.82 40.40 14.57
C SER A 453 -56.03 40.82 13.31
N LEU A 454 -56.63 40.72 12.12
CA LEU A 454 -57.18 41.84 11.32
C LEU A 454 -56.05 42.80 10.85
N ASP A 455 -55.89 43.19 9.59
CA ASP A 455 -56.68 43.12 8.37
C ASP A 455 -55.77 43.64 7.22
N ALA A 456 -56.29 43.57 6.00
CA ALA A 456 -55.96 44.41 4.84
C ALA A 456 -54.79 44.04 3.90
N ARG A 457 -55.21 43.46 2.75
CA ARG A 457 -54.91 43.83 1.34
C ARG A 457 -53.41 43.73 0.92
N GLN A 458 -53.00 43.16 -0.22
CA GLN A 458 -53.61 43.14 -1.54
C GLN A 458 -52.79 42.22 -2.48
N GLN A 459 -53.46 41.29 -3.17
CA GLN A 459 -53.30 40.86 -4.58
C GLN A 459 -51.91 40.45 -5.14
N HIS A 460 -51.77 39.15 -5.44
CA HIS A 460 -51.11 38.65 -6.65
C HIS A 460 -52.09 37.80 -7.46
N THR A 461 -52.24 38.14 -8.75
CA THR A 461 -52.95 37.39 -9.80
C THR A 461 -52.17 36.13 -10.18
N GLY A 462 -52.80 34.94 -10.16
CA GLY A 462 -53.21 34.20 -11.36
C GLY A 462 -52.13 33.19 -11.80
N ALA A 463 -52.38 31.92 -12.11
CA ALA A 463 -53.63 31.21 -12.31
C ALA A 463 -53.41 29.67 -12.24
N SER A 464 -54.48 28.98 -11.84
CA SER A 464 -55.00 27.71 -12.38
C SER A 464 -54.25 26.38 -12.19
N ALA A 465 -54.88 25.54 -11.35
CA ALA A 465 -54.84 24.06 -11.26
C ALA A 465 -55.61 23.41 -12.45
N PRO A 466 -56.11 22.13 -12.44
CA PRO A 466 -56.04 21.00 -11.47
C PRO A 466 -55.93 19.61 -12.20
N PRO A 467 -56.52 18.46 -11.74
CA PRO A 467 -56.48 17.75 -10.45
C PRO A 467 -56.05 16.26 -10.57
N ALA A 468 -56.03 15.62 -9.40
CA ALA A 468 -55.96 14.18 -9.10
C ALA A 468 -57.05 13.28 -9.73
N PHE A 469 -56.81 11.95 -9.67
CA PHE A 469 -57.71 10.78 -9.42
C PHE A 469 -57.00 9.57 -10.06
N GLY A 470 -56.71 8.44 -9.41
CA GLY A 470 -57.63 7.44 -8.84
C GLY A 470 -57.11 6.04 -9.25
N MET A 471 -57.02 5.10 -8.30
CA MET A 471 -56.85 3.64 -8.54
C MET A 471 -58.15 3.06 -9.20
N PRO A 472 -58.28 1.79 -9.69
CA PRO A 472 -57.47 0.58 -9.43
C PRO A 472 -57.32 -0.46 -10.60
N LEU A 473 -56.74 -1.63 -10.27
CA LEU A 473 -56.88 -3.01 -10.82
C LEU A 473 -55.86 -3.60 -11.84
N SER A 474 -55.22 -4.68 -11.36
CA SER A 474 -54.85 -5.98 -11.95
C SER A 474 -54.38 -6.14 -13.41
N ILE A 475 -53.25 -6.86 -13.60
CA ILE A 475 -53.06 -8.11 -14.39
C ILE A 475 -51.58 -8.28 -14.79
N GLY A 476 -51.05 -9.51 -14.68
CA GLY A 476 -50.17 -10.08 -15.71
C GLY A 476 -48.69 -10.27 -15.37
N ILE A 477 -48.32 -11.53 -15.10
CA ILE A 477 -46.96 -12.08 -15.15
C ILE A 477 -46.51 -12.17 -16.63
N PRO A 478 -45.21 -11.98 -16.94
CA PRO A 478 -44.57 -12.89 -17.90
C PRO A 478 -43.18 -13.40 -17.49
N VAL A 479 -42.96 -14.67 -17.85
CA VAL A 479 -41.75 -15.49 -17.79
C VAL A 479 -40.81 -15.14 -18.97
N PRO A 480 -39.47 -15.18 -18.80
CA PRO A 480 -38.52 -14.93 -19.90
C PRO A 480 -38.26 -16.18 -20.79
N PRO A 481 -38.02 -15.99 -22.11
CA PRO A 481 -37.75 -17.10 -23.04
C PRO A 481 -36.29 -17.56 -23.04
N GLY A 482 -36.10 -18.88 -23.18
CA GLY A 482 -34.81 -19.56 -23.33
C GLY A 482 -34.24 -19.61 -24.76
N PRO A 483 -33.03 -20.18 -24.94
CA PRO A 483 -32.22 -20.02 -26.15
C PRO A 483 -32.52 -21.06 -27.25
N PRO A 484 -32.22 -20.76 -28.53
CA PRO A 484 -32.44 -21.67 -29.65
C PRO A 484 -31.33 -22.70 -29.83
N VAL A 485 -31.75 -23.93 -30.13
CA VAL A 485 -30.93 -25.10 -30.48
C VAL A 485 -30.74 -25.13 -32.00
N TYR A 486 -29.50 -25.30 -32.47
CA TYR A 486 -29.19 -25.64 -33.86
C TYR A 486 -28.94 -27.15 -33.97
N PHE A 487 -29.69 -27.82 -34.85
CA PHE A 487 -29.38 -29.16 -35.34
C PHE A 487 -29.04 -29.10 -36.83
N SER A 488 -27.98 -29.83 -37.20
CA SER A 488 -27.58 -30.13 -38.58
C SER A 488 -28.56 -31.09 -39.25
N SER A 489 -28.72 -30.99 -40.57
CA SER A 489 -28.55 -32.12 -41.51
C SER A 489 -28.78 -31.70 -42.97
N ALA A 490 -27.72 -31.83 -43.78
CA ALA A 490 -27.71 -32.42 -45.13
C ALA A 490 -26.25 -32.63 -45.54
#